data_AF-A0A8I7BG91-F1
#
_entry.id   AF-A0A8I7BG91-F1
#
_cell.length_a   1.000
_cell.length_b   1.000
_cell.length_c   1.000
_cell.angle_alpha   90.00
_cell.angle_beta   90.00
_cell.angle_gamma   90.00
#
_symmetry.space_group_name_H-M   'P 1'
#
loop_
_entity.id
_entity.type
_entity.pdbx_description
1 polymer ?
#
loop_
_entity_poly.entity_id
_entity_poly.type
_entity_poly.pdbx_seq_one_letter_code
_entity_poly.pdbx_strand_id
1 'polypeptide(L)'
;MVQCEAKIVAFVFSTSTGQWRAIPSQGWADLLAGFVASSTWRGRALFYGRQCTGDYFYWMPNIQYDMKMLVLDTLRMEFSIAELPAEARNSLCVCITMLETGEGGHRMLVGTYDMTYINHTIWRKNGGSSSQWQKEKIFSLSPGSWDMLRCSIGKYLLLDHFRSSSLEKGLYTVDMETLNHKRVCASVHGSG
;
A
#
# COMPACT_ATOMS: atom_id res chain seq x y z
N MET A 1 -17.83 -31.32 3.09
CA MET A 1 -17.26 -29.99 3.38
C MET A 1 -17.57 -29.13 2.16
N VAL A 2 -18.46 -28.15 2.27
CA VAL A 2 -18.94 -27.36 1.12
C VAL A 2 -17.95 -26.23 0.83
N GLN A 3 -17.51 -26.11 -0.41
CA GLN A 3 -16.67 -25.02 -0.90
C GLN A 3 -17.59 -23.84 -1.26
N CYS A 4 -17.59 -22.79 -0.45
CA CYS A 4 -18.25 -21.52 -0.80
C CYS A 4 -17.24 -20.65 -1.55
N GLU A 5 -17.53 -20.32 -2.80
CA GLU A 5 -16.80 -19.30 -3.54
C GLU A 5 -17.09 -17.92 -2.94
N ALA A 6 -16.05 -17.22 -2.49
CA ALA A 6 -16.18 -15.84 -2.05
C ALA A 6 -16.22 -14.94 -3.30
N LYS A 7 -17.33 -14.23 -3.51
CA LYS A 7 -17.46 -13.27 -4.60
C LYS A 7 -17.14 -11.87 -4.09
N ILE A 8 -16.09 -11.24 -4.62
CA ILE A 8 -15.83 -9.82 -4.38
C ILE A 8 -16.81 -9.00 -5.22
N VAL A 9 -17.44 -8.00 -4.61
CA VAL A 9 -18.33 -7.06 -5.28
C VAL A 9 -17.92 -5.65 -4.88
N ALA A 10 -17.89 -4.74 -5.84
CA ALA A 10 -17.62 -3.33 -5.62
C ALA A 10 -18.82 -2.49 -6.06
N PHE A 11 -19.15 -1.49 -5.26
CA PHE A 11 -20.18 -0.50 -5.56
C PHE A 11 -19.57 0.89 -5.48
N VAL A 12 -19.92 1.74 -6.44
CA VAL A 12 -19.52 3.15 -6.43
C VAL A 12 -20.74 4.04 -6.38
N PHE A 13 -20.69 5.03 -5.51
CA PHE A 13 -21.70 6.06 -5.41
C PHE A 13 -21.37 7.19 -6.38
N SER A 14 -22.33 7.54 -7.25
CA SER A 14 -22.21 8.68 -8.15
C SER A 14 -22.99 9.87 -7.58
N THR A 15 -22.29 10.98 -7.35
CA THR A 15 -22.90 12.23 -6.90
C THR A 15 -23.75 12.88 -7.97
N SER A 16 -23.38 12.76 -9.25
CA SER A 16 -24.16 13.32 -10.37
C SER A 16 -25.50 12.63 -10.58
N THR A 17 -25.57 11.31 -10.37
CA THR A 17 -26.82 10.54 -10.51
C THR A 17 -27.50 10.24 -9.18
N GLY A 18 -26.85 10.51 -8.04
CA GLY A 18 -27.36 10.19 -6.70
C GLY A 18 -27.54 8.69 -6.43
N GLN A 19 -26.85 7.82 -7.16
CA GLN A 19 -27.12 6.38 -7.16
C GLN A 19 -25.85 5.56 -6.96
N TRP A 20 -26.02 4.41 -6.30
CA TRP A 20 -25.02 3.35 -6.26
C TRP A 20 -25.05 2.56 -7.56
N ARG A 21 -23.88 2.31 -8.14
CA ARG A 21 -23.72 1.43 -9.30
C ARG A 21 -22.81 0.27 -8.93
N ALA A 22 -23.24 -0.94 -9.25
CA ALA A 22 -22.39 -2.12 -9.14
C ALA A 22 -21.34 -2.08 -10.26
N ILE A 23 -20.08 -2.36 -9.92
CA ILE A 23 -19.04 -2.55 -10.93
C ILE A 23 -19.18 -3.98 -11.50
N PRO A 24 -19.23 -4.15 -12.83
CA PRO A 24 -19.51 -5.44 -13.46
C PRO A 24 -18.64 -6.57 -12.94
N SER A 25 -19.27 -7.71 -12.63
CA SER A 25 -18.59 -8.79 -11.92
C SER A 25 -17.81 -9.77 -12.79
N GLN A 26 -18.00 -9.72 -14.13
CA GLN A 26 -17.48 -10.73 -15.05
C GLN A 26 -15.94 -10.86 -15.02
N GLY A 27 -15.22 -9.80 -14.64
CA GLY A 27 -13.75 -9.81 -14.64
C GLY A 27 -13.10 -10.22 -13.32
N TRP A 28 -13.83 -10.40 -12.20
CA TRP A 28 -13.17 -10.60 -10.90
C TRP A 28 -12.44 -11.93 -10.77
N ALA A 29 -13.02 -13.01 -11.31
CA ALA A 29 -12.38 -14.33 -11.29
C ALA A 29 -11.09 -14.29 -12.11
N ASP A 30 -11.11 -13.68 -13.30
CA ASP A 30 -9.94 -13.53 -14.16
C ASP A 30 -8.89 -12.58 -13.56
N LEU A 31 -9.35 -11.47 -12.97
CA LEU A 31 -8.51 -10.45 -12.34
C LEU A 31 -7.81 -11.00 -11.08
N LEU A 32 -8.46 -11.94 -10.39
CA LEU A 32 -7.93 -12.62 -9.21
C LEU A 32 -7.30 -13.99 -9.51
N ALA A 33 -7.38 -14.49 -10.75
CA ALA A 33 -6.85 -15.80 -11.14
C ALA A 33 -5.34 -15.96 -10.87
N GLY A 34 -4.63 -14.83 -10.76
CA GLY A 34 -3.22 -14.78 -10.43
C GLY A 34 -2.89 -14.61 -8.95
N PHE A 35 -3.87 -14.48 -8.05
CA PHE A 35 -3.65 -14.51 -6.61
C PHE A 35 -3.50 -15.96 -6.18
N VAL A 36 -2.42 -16.29 -5.46
CA VAL A 36 -2.11 -17.69 -5.11
C VAL A 36 -3.16 -18.25 -4.15
N ALA A 37 -4.14 -18.95 -4.72
CA ALA A 37 -4.36 -20.41 -4.69
C ALA A 37 -4.08 -21.22 -3.42
N SER A 38 -3.46 -20.70 -2.39
CA SER A 38 -2.95 -21.56 -1.33
C SER A 38 -4.12 -22.07 -0.49
N SER A 39 -4.18 -23.38 -0.28
CA SER A 39 -5.17 -24.08 0.55
C SER A 39 -5.25 -23.57 2.01
N THR A 40 -4.35 -22.66 2.41
CA THR A 40 -4.39 -21.84 3.62
C THR A 40 -5.32 -20.62 3.57
N TRP A 41 -6.02 -20.36 2.45
CA TRP A 41 -6.95 -19.23 2.27
C TRP A 41 -8.19 -19.23 3.17
N ARG A 42 -8.37 -20.23 4.03
CA ARG A 42 -9.52 -20.32 4.94
C ARG A 42 -9.51 -19.15 5.93
N GLY A 43 -10.19 -18.06 5.54
CA GLY A 43 -10.57 -16.95 6.41
C GLY A 43 -9.58 -15.79 6.57
N ARG A 44 -8.57 -15.63 5.70
CA ARG A 44 -7.63 -14.50 5.77
C ARG A 44 -7.88 -13.46 4.67
N ALA A 45 -7.82 -12.18 5.03
CA ALA A 45 -8.03 -11.06 4.11
C ALA A 45 -6.89 -10.97 3.07
N LEU A 46 -7.25 -10.91 1.78
CA LEU A 46 -6.33 -10.73 0.65
C LEU A 46 -5.54 -9.42 0.74
N PHE A 47 -6.18 -8.41 1.33
CA PHE A 47 -5.64 -7.08 1.48
C PHE A 47 -5.72 -6.67 2.95
N TYR A 48 -4.65 -6.07 3.49
CA TYR A 48 -4.62 -5.65 4.90
C TYR A 48 -5.10 -4.21 5.10
N GLY A 49 -5.22 -3.44 4.02
CA GLY A 49 -5.58 -2.03 4.09
C GLY A 49 -5.85 -1.43 2.71
N ARG A 50 -6.36 -0.22 2.70
CA ARG A 50 -6.63 0.57 1.50
C ARG A 50 -5.97 1.94 1.63
N GLN A 51 -5.36 2.40 0.56
CA GLN A 51 -4.83 3.75 0.41
C GLN A 51 -5.51 4.46 -0.76
N CYS A 52 -5.63 5.77 -0.69
CA CYS A 52 -6.18 6.61 -1.74
C CYS A 52 -5.17 7.71 -2.05
N THR A 53 -4.81 7.86 -3.33
CA THR A 53 -3.91 8.91 -3.79
C THR A 53 -4.43 9.42 -5.13
N GLY A 54 -4.83 10.70 -5.19
CA GLY A 54 -5.51 11.25 -6.35
C GLY A 54 -6.79 10.47 -6.68
N ASP A 55 -6.94 10.11 -7.95
CA ASP A 55 -8.11 9.39 -8.49
C ASP A 55 -8.00 7.86 -8.41
N TYR A 56 -7.16 7.34 -7.53
CA TYR A 56 -6.90 5.91 -7.43
C TYR A 56 -7.07 5.40 -6.00
N PHE A 57 -7.82 4.30 -5.86
CA PHE A 57 -7.82 3.49 -4.64
C PHE A 57 -6.95 2.26 -4.83
N TYR A 58 -6.07 2.00 -3.88
CA TYR A 58 -5.18 0.85 -3.88
C TYR A 58 -5.46 -0.01 -2.66
N TRP A 59 -5.76 -1.28 -2.87
CA TRP A 59 -5.82 -2.26 -1.80
C TRP A 59 -4.46 -2.91 -1.68
N MET A 60 -3.84 -2.72 -0.51
CA MET A 60 -2.48 -3.15 -0.24
C MET A 60 -2.43 -4.66 -0.05
N PRO A 61 -1.49 -5.35 -0.71
CA PRO A 61 -1.46 -6.79 -0.69
C PRO A 61 -1.01 -7.27 0.68
N ASN A 62 -1.52 -8.42 1.09
CA ASN A 62 -0.90 -9.11 2.21
C ASN A 62 0.46 -9.69 1.75
N ILE A 63 1.54 -8.98 2.11
CA ILE A 63 2.92 -9.19 1.63
C ILE A 63 3.42 -10.63 1.86
N GLN A 64 2.81 -11.38 2.79
CA GLN A 64 3.14 -12.78 3.07
C GLN A 64 2.69 -13.75 1.97
N TYR A 65 1.74 -13.37 1.10
CA TYR A 65 1.07 -14.31 0.20
C TYR A 65 1.10 -13.87 -1.26
N ASP A 66 1.00 -12.57 -1.52
CA ASP A 66 1.06 -12.01 -2.87
C ASP A 66 1.62 -10.59 -2.85
N MET A 67 2.17 -10.16 -3.97
CA MET A 67 2.74 -8.83 -4.19
C MET A 67 2.00 -8.12 -5.34
N LYS A 68 0.70 -8.38 -5.44
CA LYS A 68 -0.25 -7.80 -6.38
C LYS A 68 -1.25 -6.91 -5.66
N MET A 69 -1.28 -5.65 -6.04
CA MET A 69 -2.25 -4.67 -5.56
C MET A 69 -3.47 -4.64 -6.46
N LEU A 70 -4.66 -4.60 -5.86
CA LEU A 70 -5.86 -4.23 -6.58
C LEU A 70 -5.95 -2.70 -6.64
N VAL A 71 -6.22 -2.17 -7.83
CA VAL A 71 -6.33 -0.73 -8.07
C VAL A 71 -7.69 -0.43 -8.68
N LEU A 72 -8.37 0.60 -8.17
CA LEU A 72 -9.54 1.19 -8.79
C LEU A 72 -9.16 2.58 -9.31
N ASP A 73 -9.28 2.76 -10.62
CA ASP A 73 -9.29 4.07 -11.27
C ASP A 73 -10.69 4.67 -11.11
N THR A 74 -10.83 5.76 -10.37
CA THR A 74 -12.14 6.39 -10.12
C THR A 74 -12.61 7.27 -11.26
N LEU A 75 -11.73 7.68 -12.18
CA LEU A 75 -12.12 8.43 -13.38
C LEU A 75 -12.82 7.49 -14.37
N ARG A 76 -12.28 6.28 -14.53
CA ARG A 76 -12.81 5.26 -15.44
C ARG A 76 -13.80 4.30 -14.77
N MET A 77 -13.81 4.24 -13.44
CA MET A 77 -14.52 3.24 -12.64
C MET A 77 -14.11 1.80 -12.99
N GLU A 78 -12.81 1.62 -13.28
CA GLU A 78 -12.23 0.36 -13.73
C GLU A 78 -11.26 -0.21 -12.69
N PHE A 79 -11.32 -1.53 -12.50
CA PHE A 79 -10.33 -2.24 -11.70
C PHE A 79 -9.17 -2.74 -12.55
N SER A 80 -7.99 -2.73 -11.97
CA SER A 80 -6.78 -3.31 -12.54
C SER A 80 -5.92 -3.93 -11.44
N ILE A 81 -4.95 -4.75 -11.85
CA ILE A 81 -3.89 -5.25 -10.97
C ILE A 81 -2.61 -4.48 -11.23
N ALA A 82 -2.01 -3.97 -10.17
CA ALA A 82 -0.67 -3.41 -10.18
C ALA A 82 0.29 -4.35 -9.46
N GLU A 83 1.34 -4.76 -10.14
CA GLU A 83 2.42 -5.53 -9.50
C GLU A 83 3.45 -4.61 -8.88
N LEU A 84 4.09 -5.09 -7.81
CA LEU A 84 5.28 -4.44 -7.28
C LEU A 84 6.46 -4.52 -8.27
N PRO A 85 7.41 -3.57 -8.20
CA PRO A 85 8.68 -3.67 -8.90
C PRO A 85 9.36 -5.02 -8.64
N ALA A 86 9.94 -5.63 -9.68
CA ALA A 86 10.51 -6.98 -9.60
C ALA A 86 11.55 -7.13 -8.46
N GLU A 87 12.39 -6.12 -8.25
CA GLU A 87 13.40 -6.14 -7.18
C GLU A 87 12.78 -6.10 -5.78
N ALA A 88 11.69 -5.35 -5.61
CA ALA A 88 10.92 -5.35 -4.37
C ALA A 88 10.25 -6.70 -4.12
N ARG A 89 9.87 -7.41 -5.18
CA ARG A 89 9.25 -8.74 -5.08
C ARG A 89 10.21 -9.84 -4.64
N ASN A 90 11.48 -9.70 -4.96
CA ASN A 90 12.52 -10.66 -4.61
C ASN A 90 13.14 -10.40 -3.22
N SER A 91 12.65 -9.40 -2.50
CA SER A 91 13.17 -8.97 -1.20
C SER A 91 12.16 -9.24 -0.08
N LEU A 92 12.61 -9.26 1.18
CA LEU A 92 11.72 -9.28 2.36
C LEU A 92 11.02 -7.92 2.49
N CYS A 93 9.95 -7.73 1.71
CA CYS A 93 9.10 -6.55 1.77
C CYS A 93 8.39 -6.51 3.14
N VAL A 94 8.45 -5.36 3.80
CA VAL A 94 7.86 -5.14 5.14
C VAL A 94 6.77 -4.08 5.13
N CYS A 95 6.81 -3.14 4.18
CA CYS A 95 5.75 -2.13 4.04
C CYS A 95 5.67 -1.56 2.62
N ILE A 96 4.48 -1.09 2.25
CA ILE A 96 4.17 -0.47 0.96
C ILE A 96 3.28 0.74 1.23
N THR A 97 3.57 1.87 0.60
CA THR A 97 2.66 3.01 0.54
C THR A 97 2.69 3.68 -0.83
N MET A 98 1.54 4.08 -1.31
CA MET A 98 1.40 4.92 -2.49
C MET A 98 1.65 6.36 -2.10
N LEU A 99 2.37 7.09 -2.95
CA LEU A 99 2.70 8.50 -2.77
C LEU A 99 1.89 9.33 -3.76
N GLU A 100 1.47 10.52 -3.33
CA GLU A 100 0.89 11.50 -4.23
C GLU A 100 1.94 12.01 -5.24
N THR A 101 1.56 12.09 -6.50
CA THR A 101 2.37 12.64 -7.58
C THR A 101 1.66 13.86 -8.15
N GLY A 102 2.38 14.97 -8.33
CA GLY A 102 1.80 16.18 -8.93
C GLY A 102 1.43 16.02 -10.41
N GLU A 103 2.26 15.31 -11.19
CA GLU A 103 2.04 15.08 -12.62
C GLU A 103 1.82 13.59 -12.92
N GLY A 104 0.56 13.17 -13.07
CA GLY A 104 0.09 12.03 -13.87
C GLY A 104 0.71 10.64 -13.69
N GLY A 105 1.63 10.44 -12.75
CA GLY A 105 2.41 9.22 -12.55
C GLY A 105 2.14 8.57 -11.20
N HIS A 106 2.38 7.27 -11.11
CA HIS A 106 2.27 6.56 -9.84
C HIS A 106 3.63 6.57 -9.14
N ARG A 107 3.66 7.00 -7.88
CA ARG A 107 4.84 6.85 -7.02
C ARG A 107 4.51 5.91 -5.88
N MET A 108 5.45 5.05 -5.55
CA MET A 108 5.29 4.04 -4.50
C MET A 108 6.56 3.98 -3.67
N LEU A 109 6.41 3.97 -2.36
CA LEU A 109 7.49 3.68 -1.44
C LEU A 109 7.35 2.24 -0.95
N VAL A 110 8.43 1.49 -1.07
CA VAL A 110 8.54 0.11 -0.56
C VAL A 110 9.64 0.05 0.48
N GLY A 111 9.31 -0.47 1.67
CA GLY A 111 10.28 -0.85 2.68
C GLY A 111 10.69 -2.30 2.51
N THR A 112 11.98 -2.57 2.40
CA THR A 112 12.57 -3.90 2.32
C THR A 112 13.61 -4.07 3.42
N TYR A 113 13.58 -5.21 4.10
CA TYR A 113 14.54 -5.53 5.16
C TYR A 113 15.77 -6.25 4.60
N ASP A 114 16.97 -5.81 4.96
CA ASP A 114 18.24 -6.42 4.54
C ASP A 114 19.08 -6.97 5.70
N MET A 115 18.45 -7.79 6.56
CA MET A 115 19.07 -8.41 7.75
C MET A 115 19.59 -7.43 8.82
N THR A 116 19.84 -6.16 8.48
CA THR A 116 20.50 -5.18 9.34
C THR A 116 19.74 -3.86 9.36
N TYR A 117 19.13 -3.43 8.26
CA TYR A 117 18.33 -2.21 8.20
C TYR A 117 17.08 -2.37 7.30
N ILE A 118 16.15 -1.42 7.46
CA ILE A 118 15.02 -1.27 6.53
C ILE A 118 15.41 -0.20 5.51
N ASN A 119 15.52 -0.60 4.24
CA ASN A 119 15.70 0.30 3.12
C ASN A 119 14.33 0.71 2.57
N HIS A 120 14.15 2.00 2.39
CA HIS A 120 12.99 2.58 1.76
C HIS A 120 13.35 3.00 0.34
N THR A 121 12.72 2.39 -0.65
CA THR A 121 12.91 2.71 -2.06
C THR A 121 11.66 3.39 -2.59
N ILE A 122 11.82 4.59 -3.13
CA ILE A 122 10.79 5.27 -3.93
C ILE A 122 10.91 4.76 -5.37
N TRP A 123 9.78 4.32 -5.89
CA TRP A 123 9.57 3.85 -7.23
C TRP A 123 8.63 4.80 -7.96
N ARG A 124 8.93 5.07 -9.22
CA ARG A 124 8.09 5.86 -10.11
C ARG A 124 7.68 5.03 -11.30
N LYS A 125 6.41 5.12 -11.69
CA LYS A 125 5.90 4.55 -12.93
C LYS A 125 5.69 5.68 -13.93
N ASN A 126 6.40 5.64 -15.05
CA ASN A 126 6.24 6.62 -16.12
C ASN A 126 5.04 6.26 -17.00
N GLY A 127 4.29 7.26 -17.46
CA GLY A 127 3.11 7.10 -18.33
C GLY A 127 3.42 6.78 -19.81
N GLY A 128 4.58 6.17 -20.11
CA GLY A 128 5.03 5.85 -21.47
C GLY A 128 4.97 4.35 -21.82
N SER A 129 5.41 3.99 -23.02
CA SER A 129 5.33 2.63 -23.59
C SER A 129 6.06 1.55 -22.78
N SER A 130 7.01 1.93 -21.92
CA SER A 130 7.56 1.07 -20.86
C SER A 130 6.85 1.41 -19.56
N SER A 131 5.71 0.76 -19.30
CA SER A 131 4.92 0.88 -18.08
C SER A 131 5.60 0.27 -16.84
N GLN A 132 6.94 0.18 -16.85
CA GLN A 132 7.73 -0.44 -15.80
C GLN A 132 8.06 0.54 -14.69
N TRP A 133 8.19 0.01 -13.47
CA TRP A 133 8.65 0.76 -12.31
C TRP A 133 10.13 1.09 -12.43
N GLN A 134 10.49 2.34 -12.15
CA GLN A 134 11.87 2.83 -12.09
C GLN A 134 12.20 3.29 -10.67
N LYS A 135 13.39 2.94 -10.19
CA LYS A 135 13.90 3.43 -8.90
C LYS A 135 14.19 4.91 -9.01
N GLU A 136 13.65 5.69 -8.08
CA GLU A 136 13.85 7.14 -8.01
C GLU A 136 14.83 7.52 -6.90
N LYS A 137 14.64 6.97 -5.69
CA LYS A 137 15.46 7.29 -4.52
C LYS A 137 15.49 6.11 -3.56
N ILE A 138 16.61 5.92 -2.89
CA ILE A 138 16.78 4.95 -1.80
C ILE A 138 17.26 5.71 -0.57
N PHE A 139 16.68 5.42 0.59
CA PHE A 139 17.10 5.96 1.88
C PHE A 139 16.72 4.99 3.00
N SER A 140 17.37 5.11 4.16
CA SER A 140 16.99 4.40 5.38
C SER A 140 16.41 5.39 6.39
N LEU A 141 15.32 5.02 7.06
CA LEU A 141 14.65 5.91 8.01
C LEU A 141 15.34 5.94 9.39
N SER A 142 15.97 4.83 9.79
CA SER A 142 16.98 4.73 10.87
C SER A 142 17.34 3.24 11.07
N PRO A 143 18.53 2.90 11.60
CA PRO A 143 18.82 1.55 12.06
C PRO A 143 17.94 1.16 13.28
N GLY A 144 17.27 0.02 13.20
CA GLY A 144 16.69 -0.65 14.37
C GLY A 144 15.30 -0.19 14.82
N SER A 145 14.60 0.69 14.09
CA SER A 145 13.23 1.04 14.43
C SER A 145 12.23 0.06 13.80
N TRP A 146 11.37 -0.52 14.63
CA TRP A 146 10.17 -1.27 14.20
C TRP A 146 9.05 -0.29 13.84
N ASP A 147 9.37 0.71 13.04
CA ASP A 147 8.41 1.71 12.60
C ASP A 147 7.52 1.11 11.53
N MET A 148 6.22 1.05 11.81
CA MET A 148 5.28 0.60 10.80
C MET A 148 4.79 1.79 9.99
N LEU A 149 5.10 1.76 8.70
CA LEU A 149 4.58 2.72 7.74
C LEU A 149 3.06 2.53 7.57
N ARG A 150 2.29 3.59 7.80
CA ARG A 150 0.83 3.58 7.69
C ARG A 150 0.37 4.06 6.32
N CYS A 151 0.82 5.25 5.93
CA CYS A 151 0.46 5.92 4.69
C CYS A 151 1.42 7.09 4.41
N SER A 152 1.22 7.77 3.29
CA SER A 152 1.79 9.09 3.03
C SER A 152 0.72 10.16 2.96
N ILE A 153 1.07 11.39 3.32
CA ILE A 153 0.23 12.59 3.24
C ILE A 153 1.08 13.70 2.65
N GLY A 154 0.87 14.04 1.37
CA GLY A 154 1.73 14.94 0.62
C GLY A 154 3.20 14.52 0.68
N LYS A 155 4.07 15.39 1.20
CA LYS A 155 5.51 15.13 1.35
C LYS A 155 5.91 14.38 2.62
N TYR A 156 4.95 14.00 3.46
CA TYR A 156 5.19 13.36 4.75
C TYR A 156 4.80 11.89 4.73
N LEU A 157 5.61 11.05 5.36
CA LEU A 157 5.27 9.66 5.69
C LEU A 157 4.71 9.59 7.10
N LEU A 158 3.66 8.81 7.31
CA LEU A 158 3.09 8.56 8.63
C LEU A 158 3.59 7.22 9.17
N LEU A 159 4.32 7.27 10.30
CA LEU A 159 4.93 6.13 10.96
C LEU A 159 4.29 5.90 12.33
N ASP A 160 4.02 4.64 12.64
CA ASP A 160 3.64 4.19 13.97
C ASP A 160 4.87 3.60 14.66
N HIS A 161 5.40 4.31 15.65
CA HIS A 161 6.60 3.92 16.38
C HIS A 161 6.22 3.04 17.57
N PHE A 162 6.50 1.74 17.49
CA PHE A 162 6.08 0.77 18.50
C PHE A 162 7.10 0.56 19.62
N ARG A 163 8.40 0.73 19.35
CA ARG A 163 9.49 0.57 20.33
C ARG A 163 10.85 0.95 19.78
N SER A 164 11.51 1.94 20.39
CA SER A 164 12.97 2.03 20.48
C SER A 164 13.37 2.61 21.83
N SER A 165 14.65 2.53 22.17
CA SER A 165 15.21 3.20 23.36
C SER A 165 15.39 4.72 23.18
N SER A 166 15.23 5.24 21.96
CA SER A 166 15.55 6.63 21.58
C SER A 166 14.32 7.50 21.29
N LEU A 167 13.17 6.92 20.97
CA LEU A 167 11.93 7.64 20.68
C LEU A 167 10.79 7.11 21.57
N GLU A 168 9.93 8.03 22.02
CA GLU A 168 8.69 7.63 22.68
C GLU A 168 7.74 6.92 21.70
N LYS A 169 6.95 5.98 22.21
CA LYS A 169 5.86 5.37 21.44
C LYS A 169 4.89 6.46 20.96
N GLY A 170 4.47 6.37 19.70
CA GLY A 170 3.53 7.33 19.14
C GLY A 170 3.52 7.40 17.63
N LEU A 171 2.71 8.32 17.12
CA LEU A 171 2.55 8.56 15.70
C LEU A 171 3.49 9.69 15.27
N TYR A 172 4.28 9.45 14.24
CA TYR A 172 5.28 10.39 13.72
C TYR A 172 5.04 10.68 12.25
N THR A 173 5.29 11.92 11.85
CA THR A 173 5.47 12.28 10.45
C THR A 173 6.96 12.38 10.14
N VAL A 174 7.34 11.90 8.96
CA VAL A 174 8.70 12.06 8.42
C VAL A 174 8.63 12.80 7.11
N ASP A 175 9.35 13.91 7.01
CA ASP A 175 9.48 14.64 5.75
C ASP A 175 10.40 13.84 4.80
N MET A 176 9.92 13.47 3.61
CA MET A 176 10.66 12.59 2.68
C MET A 176 11.92 13.23 2.07
N GLU A 177 12.03 14.56 2.11
CA GLU A 177 13.18 15.28 1.59
C GLU A 177 14.28 15.37 2.64
N THR A 178 13.90 15.80 3.84
CA THR A 178 14.83 16.08 4.94
C THR A 178 15.04 14.89 5.88
N LEU A 179 14.18 13.87 5.82
CA LEU A 179 14.15 12.71 6.73
C LEU A 179 13.97 13.08 8.21
N ASN A 180 13.47 14.29 8.49
CA ASN A 180 13.23 14.76 9.84
C ASN A 180 11.92 14.19 10.41
N HIS A 181 11.99 13.72 11.66
CA HIS A 181 10.85 13.17 12.39
C HIS A 181 10.14 14.25 13.20
N LYS A 182 8.82 14.28 13.14
CA LYS A 182 7.97 15.12 13.99
C LYS A 182 6.86 14.29 14.60
N ARG A 183 6.67 14.39 15.91
CA ARG A 183 5.57 13.70 16.58
C ARG A 183 4.24 14.38 16.25
N VAL A 184 3.23 13.60 15.87
CA VAL A 184 1.87 14.07 15.57
C VAL A 184 1.00 14.00 16.82
N CYS A 185 0.98 12.84 17.48
CA CYS A 185 0.21 12.61 18.70
C CYS A 185 1.04 11.80 19.71
N ALA A 186 0.92 12.14 21.00
CA ALA A 186 1.31 11.24 22.08
C ALA A 186 0.21 10.18 22.24
N SER A 187 0.55 8.89 22.28
CA SER A 187 -0.45 7.89 22.66
C SER A 187 -0.78 8.11 24.14
N VAL A 188 -1.95 8.66 24.44
CA VAL A 188 -2.50 8.67 25.80
C VAL A 188 -2.82 7.22 26.13
N HIS A 189 -1.97 6.58 26.92
CA HIS A 189 -2.34 5.30 27.51
C HIS A 189 -3.35 5.63 28.62
N GLY A 190 -4.63 5.40 28.33
CA GLY A 190 -5.63 5.25 29.38
C GLY A 190 -5.26 4.01 30.18
N SER A 191 -4.70 4.22 31.37
CA SER A 191 -4.60 3.21 32.41
C SER A 191 -6.01 2.85 32.87
N GLY A 192 -6.51 1.71 32.41
CA GLY A 192 -7.61 0.97 33.04
C GLY A 192 -7.05 -0.26 33.74
#